data_AF-A0A8E0VTN0-F1
#
_entry.id   AF-A0A8E0VTN0-F1
#
_cell.length_a   1.000
_cell.length_b   1.000
_cell.length_c   1.000
_cell.angle_alpha   90.00
_cell.angle_beta   90.00
_cell.angle_gamma   90.00
#
_symmetry.space_group_name_H-M   'P 1'
#
loop_
_entity.id
_entity.type
_entity.pdbx_description
1 polymer ?
#
loop_
_entity_poly.entity_id
_entity_poly.type
_entity_poly.pdbx_seq_one_letter_code
_entity_poly.pdbx_strand_id
1 'polypeptide(L)' 'MPAIVGPIYIMSVTGNAAASFGDVFAISPKSVAHSGAGSGTFQLGDFVKINNQTSKTLFKDADITDETVSFNG' A
#
# COMPACT_ATOMS: atom_id res chain seq x y z
N MET A 1 21.05 -14.92 -17.96
CA MET A 1 21.22 -14.59 -19.38
C MET A 1 21.52 -13.09 -19.45
N PRO A 2 22.15 -12.55 -20.50
CA PRO A 2 22.59 -11.15 -20.49
C PRO A 2 21.41 -10.21 -20.79
N ALA A 3 21.07 -9.37 -19.82
CA ALA A 3 20.10 -8.30 -20.01
C ALA A 3 20.82 -6.97 -20.26
N ILE A 4 20.63 -6.38 -21.44
CA ILE A 4 21.05 -5.02 -21.73
C ILE A 4 19.84 -4.12 -21.52
N VAL A 5 19.91 -3.28 -20.50
CA VAL A 5 18.83 -2.37 -20.10
C VAL A 5 19.25 -0.93 -20.44
N GLY A 6 18.43 -0.24 -21.23
CA GLY A 6 18.63 1.17 -21.59
C GLY A 6 18.32 2.13 -20.43
N PRO A 7 18.37 3.46 -20.64
CA PRO A 7 18.05 4.42 -19.59
C PRO A 7 16.57 4.31 -19.18
N ILE A 8 16.32 4.22 -17.87
CA ILE A 8 14.98 4.11 -17.30
C ILE A 8 14.71 5.31 -16.41
N TYR A 9 13.52 5.89 -16.56
CA TYR A 9 13.01 6.91 -15.65
C TYR A 9 11.72 6.42 -15.00
N ILE A 10 11.75 6.26 -13.67
CA ILE A 10 10.59 5.83 -12.88
C ILE A 10 10.18 6.98 -11.98
N MET A 11 8.96 7.48 -12.18
CA MET A 11 8.42 8.60 -11.41
C MET A 11 7.92 8.16 -10.03
N SER A 12 7.27 7.01 -9.93
CA SER A 12 6.97 6.37 -8.65
C SER A 12 6.58 4.90 -8.84
N VAL A 13 6.86 4.09 -7.82
CA VAL A 13 6.36 2.72 -7.65
C VAL A 13 5.74 2.70 -6.26
N THR A 14 4.44 2.48 -6.16
CA THR A 14 3.70 2.67 -4.89
C THR A 14 2.86 1.44 -4.55
N GLY A 15 2.68 1.22 -3.25
CA GLY A 15 2.01 0.05 -2.73
C GLY A 15 2.88 -1.19 -2.92
N ASN A 16 2.24 -2.27 -3.34
CA ASN A 16 2.88 -3.58 -3.42
C ASN A 16 3.38 -3.90 -4.82
N ALA A 17 4.37 -3.14 -5.25
CA ALA A 17 4.85 -3.17 -6.60
C ALA A 17 6.37 -3.45 -6.65
N ALA A 18 6.79 -4.19 -7.65
CA ALA A 18 8.17 -4.46 -7.95
C ALA A 18 8.45 -4.05 -9.39
N ALA A 19 9.55 -3.33 -9.60
CA ALA A 19 10.01 -2.93 -10.92
C ALA A 19 11.36 -3.59 -11.17
N SER A 20 11.40 -4.49 -12.14
CA SER A 20 12.58 -5.30 -12.44
C SER A 20 12.92 -5.21 -13.91
N PHE A 21 14.21 -4.99 -14.19
CA PHE A 21 14.70 -4.76 -15.54
C PHE A 21 15.83 -5.72 -15.84
N GLY A 22 15.68 -6.44 -16.93
CA GLY A 22 16.53 -7.57 -17.29
C GLY A 22 15.92 -8.91 -16.90
N ASP A 23 16.78 -9.89 -16.61
CA ASP A 23 16.34 -11.25 -16.32
C ASP A 23 15.79 -11.36 -14.90
N VAL A 24 14.58 -11.93 -14.77
CA VAL A 24 13.89 -12.10 -13.50
C VAL A 24 13.39 -13.53 -13.40
N PHE A 25 13.80 -14.23 -12.35
CA PHE A 25 13.41 -15.62 -12.12
C PHE A 25 12.04 -15.76 -11.44
N ALA A 26 11.76 -14.97 -10.40
CA ALA A 26 10.43 -14.85 -9.80
C ALA A 26 10.34 -13.56 -8.97
N ILE A 27 9.20 -12.87 -9.02
CA ILE A 27 8.89 -11.73 -8.16
C ILE A 27 7.48 -11.90 -7.61
N SER A 28 7.37 -11.93 -6.28
CA SER A 28 6.10 -12.07 -5.56
C SER A 28 6.01 -10.97 -4.50
N PRO A 29 5.63 -9.73 -4.85
CA PRO A 29 5.43 -8.68 -3.86
C PRO A 29 4.15 -9.00 -3.06
N LYS A 30 4.27 -9.20 -1.75
CA LYS A 30 3.14 -9.50 -0.84
C LYS A 30 2.93 -8.38 0.17
N SER A 31 1.68 -7.93 0.36
CA SER A 31 1.32 -6.91 1.34
C SER A 31 0.04 -7.27 2.04
N VAL A 32 0.01 -6.84 3.29
CA VAL A 32 -1.20 -6.60 4.05
C VAL A 32 -1.30 -5.08 4.22
N ALA A 33 -2.46 -4.48 3.92
CA ALA A 33 -2.65 -3.04 4.06
C ALA A 33 -4.01 -2.74 4.71
N HIS A 34 -3.98 -2.00 5.82
CA HIS A 34 -5.18 -1.44 6.44
C HIS A 34 -5.14 0.08 6.32
N SER A 35 -6.20 0.68 5.79
CA SER A 35 -6.32 2.13 5.66
C SER A 35 -7.39 2.66 6.61
N GLY A 36 -6.95 3.44 7.60
CA GLY A 36 -7.78 4.15 8.56
C GLY A 36 -8.16 5.55 8.12
N ALA A 37 -9.44 5.76 7.86
CA ALA A 37 -10.00 7.06 7.52
C ALA A 37 -10.95 7.55 8.62
N GLY A 38 -10.53 8.54 9.40
CA GLY A 38 -11.41 9.23 10.36
C GLY A 38 -12.21 10.34 9.70
N SER A 39 -13.09 10.99 10.46
CA SER A 39 -13.76 12.18 9.93
C SER A 39 -12.74 13.27 9.63
N GLY A 40 -12.83 13.79 8.40
CA GLY A 40 -11.94 14.85 7.92
C GLY A 40 -10.64 14.36 7.30
N THR A 41 -10.48 13.06 7.09
CA THR A 41 -9.28 12.50 6.46
C THR A 41 -9.35 12.54 4.92
N PHE A 42 -8.18 12.35 4.29
CA PHE A 42 -7.96 12.35 2.83
C PHE A 42 -8.46 13.58 2.07
N GLN A 43 -8.38 14.76 2.69
CA GLN A 43 -8.65 16.03 2.01
C GLN A 43 -7.38 16.53 1.32
N LEU A 44 -7.46 16.75 0.01
CA LEU A 44 -6.33 17.21 -0.83
C LEU A 44 -6.56 18.62 -1.42
N GLY A 45 -7.57 19.36 -0.95
CA GLY A 45 -7.97 20.68 -1.45
C GLY A 45 -7.88 21.79 -0.42
N ASP A 46 -7.97 23.05 -0.88
CA ASP A 46 -7.98 24.26 -0.04
C ASP A 46 -9.42 24.63 0.39
N PHE A 47 -9.57 25.40 1.48
CA PHE A 47 -10.85 25.81 2.10
C PHE A 47 -11.74 24.69 2.67
N VAL A 48 -11.18 23.54 3.01
CA VAL A 48 -11.97 22.44 3.59
C VAL A 48 -12.32 22.71 5.06
N LYS A 49 -13.60 22.95 5.34
CA LYS A 49 -14.15 23.07 6.71
C LYS A 49 -14.83 21.78 7.12
N ILE A 50 -14.21 21.05 8.05
CA ILE A 50 -14.77 19.82 8.61
C ILE A 50 -15.21 20.09 10.05
N ASN A 51 -16.52 19.99 10.29
CA ASN A 51 -17.08 20.04 11.64
C ASN A 51 -17.47 18.62 12.04
N ASN A 52 -16.71 17.99 12.92
CA ASN A 52 -17.01 16.64 13.37
C ASN A 52 -17.14 16.57 14.89
N GLN A 53 -18.24 15.98 15.37
CA GLN A 53 -18.54 15.90 16.81
C GLN A 53 -17.94 14.63 17.47
N THR A 54 -17.78 13.53 16.74
CA THR A 54 -17.10 12.31 17.23
C THR A 54 -16.53 11.53 16.04
N SER A 55 -15.26 11.14 16.10
CA SER A 55 -14.61 10.29 15.10
C SER A 55 -14.13 9.00 15.77
N LYS A 56 -14.50 7.85 15.21
CA LYS A 56 -14.03 6.53 15.66
C LYS A 56 -13.51 5.76 14.45
N THR A 57 -12.19 5.61 14.36
CA THR A 57 -11.54 4.69 13.41
C THR A 57 -11.17 3.43 14.15
N LEU A 58 -12.16 2.57 14.42
CA LEU A 58 -11.92 1.30 15.10
C LEU A 58 -11.69 0.20 14.05
N PHE A 59 -10.46 -0.24 13.92
CA PHE A 59 -10.13 -1.56 13.37
C PHE A 59 -10.13 -2.54 14.54
N LYS A 60 -11.32 -2.98 14.96
CA LYS A 60 -11.45 -4.06 15.93
C LYS A 60 -11.84 -5.31 15.20
N ASP A 61 -10.85 -6.14 14.89
CA ASP A 61 -11.08 -7.55 14.62
C ASP A 61 -10.84 -8.34 15.91
N ALA A 62 -11.69 -9.33 16.17
CA ALA A 62 -11.62 -10.20 17.34
C ALA A 62 -11.33 -11.65 16.91
N ASP A 63 -10.37 -11.80 16.00
CA ASP A 63 -9.78 -13.09 15.63
C ASP A 63 -8.51 -13.35 16.47
N ILE A 64 -8.23 -14.63 16.73
CA ILE A 64 -6.98 -15.10 17.34
C ILE A 64 -5.79 -14.83 16.40
N THR A 65 -6.05 -14.76 15.08
CA THR A 65 -4.99 -14.52 14.08
C THR A 65 -5.46 -13.55 13.01
N ASP A 66 -4.98 -12.32 13.05
CA ASP A 66 -5.21 -11.32 12.00
C ASP A 66 -4.00 -11.31 11.04
N GLU A 67 -4.27 -11.35 9.73
CA GLU A 67 -3.32 -11.18 8.63
C GLU A 67 -2.01 -12.00 8.75
N THR A 68 -2.14 -13.32 8.74
CA THR A 68 -0.98 -14.22 8.72
C THR A 68 -0.30 -14.24 7.36
N VAL A 69 0.85 -13.57 7.28
CA VAL A 69 1.80 -13.60 6.15
C VAL A 69 2.47 -14.98 5.96
N SER A 70 2.14 -15.98 6.77
CA SER A 70 2.77 -17.33 6.76
C SER A 70 2.45 -18.16 5.50
N PHE A 71 1.32 -17.91 4.84
CA PHE A 71 0.91 -18.63 3.60
C PHE A 71 1.25 -17.88 2.31
N ASN A 72 2.13 -16.89 2.39
CA ASN A 72 2.65 -16.21 1.23
C ASN A 72 3.78 -17.05 0.59
N GLY A 73 3.39 -18.07 -0.19
CA GLY A 73 4.21 -18.77 -1.18
C GLY A 73 4.47 -17.94 -2.42
#